data_AF-A0AB37L8U7-F1
#
_entry.id   AF-A0AB37L8U7-F1
#
_cell.length_a   1.000
_cell.length_b   1.000
_cell.length_c   1.000
_cell.angle_alpha   90.00
_cell.angle_beta   90.00
_cell.angle_gamma   90.00
#
_symmetry.space_group_name_H-M   'P 1'
#
loop_
_entity.id
_entity.type
_entity.pdbx_description
1 polymer ?
#
loop_
_entity_poly.entity_id
_entity_poly.type
_entity_poly.pdbx_seq_one_letter_code
_entity_poly.pdbx_strand_id
1 'polypeptide(L)'
;MNNNKGFSSISTPDGQFRMWIPRPTASGRAICNCGFALKSHLPFVDAVDALDYLQVDEVRQIDQDFSILVISFLDAPHECMLKMIEDIPELMEQYLVNT
;
A
#
# COMPACT_ATOMS: atom_id res chain seq x y z
N MET A 1 14.64 5.26 -23.38
CA MET A 1 14.21 4.60 -22.13
C MET A 1 13.08 5.44 -21.54
N ASN A 2 11.83 5.00 -21.69
CA ASN A 2 10.67 5.74 -21.20
C ASN A 2 10.55 5.56 -19.67
N ASN A 3 10.92 6.61 -18.93
CA ASN A 3 10.99 6.63 -17.47
C ASN A 3 9.62 6.86 -16.79
N ASN A 4 8.53 6.46 -17.44
CA ASN A 4 7.19 6.65 -16.91
C ASN A 4 6.85 5.48 -15.97
N LYS A 5 7.50 5.46 -14.80
CA LYS A 5 7.05 4.63 -13.67
C LYS A 5 5.78 5.28 -13.14
N GLY A 6 4.66 4.99 -13.80
CA GLY A 6 3.35 5.42 -13.31
C GLY A 6 3.11 4.83 -11.93
N PHE A 7 2.73 5.67 -10.98
CA PHE A 7 2.27 5.28 -9.65
C PHE A 7 0.79 5.63 -9.55
N SER A 8 0.00 4.77 -8.92
CA SER A 8 -1.31 5.15 -8.41
C SER A 8 -1.13 5.82 -7.05
N SER A 9 -1.66 7.02 -6.86
CA SER A 9 -1.68 7.68 -5.55
C SER A 9 -3.07 7.52 -4.95
N ILE A 10 -3.12 6.97 -3.75
CA ILE A 10 -4.33 6.82 -2.95
C ILE A 10 -4.16 7.68 -1.70
N SER A 11 -5.19 8.39 -1.30
CA SER A 11 -5.19 9.14 -0.04
C SER A 11 -6.57 9.12 0.61
N THR A 12 -6.59 9.32 1.93
CA THR A 12 -7.82 9.63 2.66
C THR A 12 -8.47 10.91 2.14
N PRO A 13 -9.77 11.13 2.40
CA PRO A 13 -10.48 12.33 1.93
C PRO A 13 -9.87 13.65 2.42
N ASP A 14 -9.30 13.67 3.62
CA ASP A 14 -8.59 14.80 4.21
C ASP A 14 -7.14 14.96 3.70
N GLY A 15 -6.64 13.98 2.95
CA GLY A 15 -5.28 13.93 2.43
C GLY A 15 -4.19 13.66 3.47
N GLN A 16 -4.55 13.39 4.73
CA GLN A 16 -3.60 13.17 5.83
C GLN A 16 -2.76 11.91 5.59
N PHE A 17 -3.39 10.84 5.15
CA PHE A 17 -2.73 9.58 4.85
C PHE A 17 -2.66 9.39 3.34
N ARG A 18 -1.46 9.11 2.83
CA ARG A 18 -1.23 8.90 1.40
C ARG A 18 -0.32 7.71 1.14
N MET A 19 -0.68 6.93 0.13
CA MET A 19 0.08 5.79 -0.35
C MET A 19 0.33 5.92 -1.85
N TRP A 20 1.54 5.58 -2.29
CA TRP A 20 1.90 5.47 -3.70
C TRP A 20 2.17 4.02 -4.05
N ILE A 21 1.33 3.47 -4.92
CA ILE A 21 1.39 2.08 -5.37
C ILE A 21 2.07 2.06 -6.75
N PRO A 22 3.27 1.46 -6.88
CA PRO A 22 3.89 1.27 -8.19
C PRO A 22 3.18 0.17 -8.97
N ARG A 23 3.40 0.13 -10.29
CA ARG A 23 3.13 -1.10 -11.03
C ARG A 23 3.99 -2.25 -10.48
N PRO A 24 3.41 -3.43 -10.22
CA PRO A 24 4.16 -4.58 -9.73
C PRO A 24 5.21 -5.02 -10.75
N THR A 25 6.29 -5.60 -10.25
CA THR A 25 7.29 -6.27 -11.09
C THR A 25 6.70 -7.53 -11.72
N ALA A 26 7.41 -8.13 -12.69
CA ALA A 26 7.05 -9.44 -13.24
C ALA A 26 7.01 -10.55 -12.18
N SER A 27 7.67 -10.36 -11.03
CA SER A 27 7.63 -11.30 -9.89
C SER A 27 6.48 -11.04 -8.92
N GLY A 28 5.58 -10.10 -9.23
CA GLY A 28 4.46 -9.73 -8.37
C GLY A 28 4.82 -8.84 -7.18
N ARG A 29 6.09 -8.44 -7.04
CA ARG A 29 6.54 -7.62 -5.92
C ARG A 29 6.25 -6.14 -6.18
N ALA A 30 5.75 -5.43 -5.17
CA ALA A 30 5.57 -3.99 -5.19
C ALA A 30 6.16 -3.35 -3.92
N ILE A 31 6.79 -2.19 -4.11
CA ILE A 31 7.38 -1.38 -3.03
C ILE A 31 6.56 -0.09 -2.95
N CYS A 32 5.60 -0.07 -2.04
CA CYS A 32 4.70 1.04 -1.86
C CYS A 32 5.30 2.07 -0.90
N ASN A 33 5.22 3.34 -1.26
CA ASN A 33 5.63 4.43 -0.38
C ASN A 33 4.40 4.91 0.40
N CYS A 34 4.55 5.17 1.70
CA CYS A 34 3.50 5.67 2.56
C CYS A 34 3.96 6.97 3.20
N GLY A 35 3.19 8.05 3.00
CA GLY A 35 3.45 9.37 3.57
C GLY A 35 2.99 9.49 5.03
N PHE A 36 3.20 8.43 5.80
CA PHE A 36 2.88 8.32 7.22
C PHE A 36 3.66 7.15 7.83
N ALA A 37 3.73 7.07 9.15
CA ALA A 37 4.44 6.02 9.85
C ALA A 37 3.62 4.73 10.04
N LEU A 38 3.76 3.75 9.15
CA LEU A 38 3.05 2.47 9.23
C LEU A 38 3.22 1.75 10.57
N LYS A 39 4.38 1.88 11.23
CA LYS A 39 4.60 1.24 12.54
C LYS A 39 3.74 1.84 13.66
N SER A 40 3.20 3.04 13.49
CA SER A 40 2.22 3.65 14.40
C SER A 40 0.79 3.20 14.10
N HIS A 41 0.56 2.49 12.99
CA HIS A 41 -0.74 2.07 12.48
C HIS A 41 -0.75 0.58 12.12
N LEU A 42 -0.23 -0.27 13.01
CA LEU A 42 -0.16 -1.73 12.80
C LEU A 42 -1.52 -2.37 12.45
N PRO A 43 -2.68 -1.96 13.03
CA PRO A 43 -3.98 -2.52 12.62
C PRO A 43 -4.29 -2.35 11.12
N PHE A 44 -3.85 -1.25 10.50
CA PHE A 44 -3.97 -1.06 9.06
C PHE A 44 -3.07 -2.04 8.29
N VAL A 45 -1.83 -2.25 8.76
CA VAL A 45 -0.91 -3.23 8.15
C VAL A 45 -1.50 -4.63 8.22
N ASP A 46 -2.01 -5.03 9.38
CA ASP A 46 -2.62 -6.34 9.60
C ASP A 46 -3.85 -6.55 8.70
N ALA A 47 -4.66 -5.50 8.50
CA ALA A 47 -5.80 -5.55 7.60
C ALA A 47 -5.39 -5.69 6.12
N VAL A 48 -4.30 -5.03 5.71
CA VAL A 48 -3.73 -5.21 4.37
C VAL A 48 -3.18 -6.63 4.19
N ASP A 49 -2.50 -7.18 5.20
CA ASP A 49 -1.97 -8.55 5.16
C ASP A 49 -3.06 -9.64 5.20
N ALA A 50 -4.26 -9.29 5.70
CA ALA A 50 -5.41 -10.18 5.70
C ALA A 50 -6.10 -10.32 4.32
N LEU A 51 -5.72 -9.50 3.33
CA LEU A 51 -6.26 -9.59 1.97
C LEU A 51 -5.81 -10.88 1.30
N ASP A 52 -6.75 -11.67 0.76
CA ASP A 52 -6.52 -13.04 0.28
C ASP A 52 -5.68 -13.16 -1.01
N TYR A 53 -5.26 -12.03 -1.58
CA TYR A 53 -4.61 -11.94 -2.89
C TYR A 53 -3.23 -11.28 -2.86
N LEU A 54 -2.75 -10.88 -1.68
CA LEU A 54 -1.41 -10.35 -1.47
C LEU A 54 -0.86 -10.79 -0.12
N GLN A 55 0.44 -10.59 0.09
CA GLN A 55 1.08 -10.72 1.40
C GLN A 55 1.95 -9.50 1.66
N VAL A 56 2.07 -9.10 2.92
CA VAL A 56 3.02 -8.09 3.38
C VAL A 56 4.35 -8.75 3.70
N ASP A 57 5.37 -8.46 2.89
CA ASP A 57 6.71 -9.01 3.05
C ASP A 57 7.53 -8.24 4.11
N GLU A 58 7.39 -6.91 4.14
CA GLU A 58 8.20 -6.04 5.00
C GLU A 58 7.51 -4.69 5.25
N VAL A 59 7.57 -4.21 6.50
CA VAL A 59 7.28 -2.81 6.86
C VAL A 59 8.56 -2.13 7.30
N ARG A 60 9.00 -1.13 6.53
CA ARG A 60 10.22 -0.37 6.81
C ARG A 60 9.87 1.08 7.17
N GLN A 61 10.22 1.47 8.39
CA GLN A 61 10.12 2.86 8.83
C GLN A 61 11.34 3.65 8.35
N ILE A 62 11.13 4.83 7.76
CA ILE A 62 12.22 5.73 7.36
C ILE A 62 12.33 6.87 8.36
N ASP A 63 11.27 7.63 8.56
CA ASP A 63 11.15 8.72 9.56
C ASP A 63 9.71 8.83 10.06
N GLN A 64 9.32 9.88 10.79
CA GLN A 64 7.97 10.00 11.36
C GLN A 64 6.85 10.20 10.32
N ASP A 65 7.20 10.69 9.14
CA ASP A 65 6.25 11.07 8.09
C ASP A 65 6.35 10.14 6.87
N PHE A 66 7.27 9.18 6.88
CA PHE A 66 7.54 8.33 5.74
C PHE A 66 7.90 6.89 6.11
N SER A 67 7.24 5.95 5.42
CA SER A 67 7.53 4.53 5.53
C SER A 67 7.32 3.80 4.21
N ILE A 68 7.80 2.57 4.14
CA ILE A 68 7.72 1.69 2.98
C ILE A 68 6.98 0.42 3.37
N LEU A 69 6.00 0.05 2.56
CA LEU A 69 5.33 -1.24 2.61
C LEU A 69 5.79 -2.07 1.41
N VAL A 70 6.42 -3.21 1.68
CA VAL A 70 6.77 -4.18 0.64
C VAL A 70 5.72 -5.27 0.64
N ILE A 71 5.13 -5.53 -0.53
CA ILE A 71 4.14 -6.57 -0.72
C ILE A 71 4.49 -7.46 -1.90
N SER A 72 3.92 -8.65 -1.90
CA SER A 72 3.91 -9.57 -3.04
C SER A 72 2.47 -9.98 -3.37
N PHE A 73 2.05 -9.78 -4.61
CA PHE A 73 0.78 -10.28 -5.13
C PHE A 73 0.87 -11.79 -5.39
N LEU A 74 -0.12 -12.55 -4.92
CA LEU A 74 -0.07 -14.02 -4.88
C LEU A 74 -0.35 -14.66 -6.25
N ASP A 75 -1.28 -14.10 -7.02
CA ASP A 75 -1.59 -14.52 -8.39
C ASP A 75 -1.90 -13.29 -9.25
N ALA A 76 -1.77 -13.37 -10.57
CA ALA A 76 -2.13 -12.32 -11.53
C ALA A 76 -1.81 -10.88 -11.03
N PRO A 77 -0.52 -10.48 -10.89
CA PRO A 77 -0.14 -9.27 -10.14
C PRO A 77 -0.82 -7.98 -10.56
N HIS A 78 -1.13 -7.82 -11.85
CA HIS A 78 -1.80 -6.64 -12.36
C HIS A 78 -3.27 -6.57 -11.90
N GLU A 79 -3.98 -7.69 -11.88
CA GLU A 79 -5.38 -7.76 -11.45
C GLU A 79 -5.48 -7.54 -9.94
N CYS A 80 -4.60 -8.18 -9.18
CA CYS A 80 -4.48 -7.97 -7.75
C CYS A 80 -4.14 -6.52 -7.38
N MET A 81 -3.27 -5.85 -8.15
CA MET A 81 -3.01 -4.43 -7.96
C MET A 81 -4.26 -3.56 -8.18
N LEU A 82 -5.07 -3.86 -9.20
CA LEU A 82 -6.32 -3.12 -9.43
C LEU A 82 -7.29 -3.31 -8.27
N LYS A 83 -7.47 -4.54 -7.79
CA LYS A 83 -8.29 -4.85 -6.60
C LYS A 83 -7.76 -4.12 -5.35
N MET A 84 -6.45 -4.13 -5.12
CA MET A 84 -5.81 -3.35 -4.05
C MET A 84 -6.11 -1.85 -4.13
N ILE A 85 -6.13 -1.27 -5.33
CA ILE A 85 -6.42 0.16 -5.49
C ILE A 85 -7.87 0.50 -5.08
N GLU A 86 -8.78 -0.46 -5.19
CA GLU A 86 -10.19 -0.33 -4.76
C GLU A 86 -10.34 -0.57 -3.24
N ASP A 87 -9.64 -1.57 -2.67
CA ASP A 87 -9.78 -1.97 -1.27
C ASP A 87 -9.02 -1.03 -0.29
N ILE A 88 -7.84 -0.51 -0.67
CA ILE A 88 -7.00 0.31 0.22
C ILE A 88 -7.71 1.57 0.76
N PRO A 89 -8.44 2.37 -0.04
CA PRO A 89 -9.19 3.52 0.48
C PRO A 89 -10.13 3.15 1.64
N GLU A 90 -10.85 2.03 1.53
CA GLU A 90 -11.77 1.56 2.58
C GLU A 90 -11.01 1.16 3.84
N LEU A 91 -9.89 0.44 3.69
CA LEU A 91 -9.02 0.08 4.81
C LEU A 91 -8.40 1.32 5.48
N MET A 92 -7.99 2.32 4.71
CA MET A 92 -7.46 3.58 5.26
C MET A 92 -8.52 4.30 6.09
N GLU A 93 -9.74 4.39 5.58
CA GLU A 93 -10.87 5.00 6.30
C GLU A 93 -11.17 4.26 7.61
N GLN A 94 -11.22 2.93 7.59
CA GLN A 94 -11.54 2.12 8.76
C GLN A 94 -10.44 2.14 9.84
N TYR A 95 -9.17 2.08 9.44
CA TYR A 95 -8.06 1.82 10.36
C TYR A 95 -7.14 3.02 10.62
N LEU A 96 -7.30 4.13 9.90
CA LEU A 96 -6.49 5.36 10.09
C LEU A 96 -7.33 6.58 10.47
N VAL A 97 -8.56 6.66 9.99
CA VAL A 97 -9.45 7.82 10.23
C VAL A 97 -10.45 7.54 11.34
N ASN A 98 -11.15 6.41 11.29
CA ASN A 98 -12.22 6.06 12.24
C ASN A 98 -11.73 5.33 13.50
N THR A 99 -10.43 5.40 13.79
CA THR A 99 -9.79 4.80 14.99
C THR A 99 -9.89 5.65 16.24
#